data_AF-S4RP08-F1
#
_entry.id   AF-S4RP08-F1
#
_cell.length_a   1.000
_cell.length_b   1.000
_cell.length_c   1.000
_cell.angle_alpha   90.00
_cell.angle_beta   90.00
_cell.angle_gamma   90.00
#
_symmetry.space_group_name_H-M   'P 1'
#
loop_
_entity.id
_entity.type
_entity.pdbx_description
1 polymer ?
#
loop_
_entity_poly.entity_id
_entity_poly.type
_entity_poly.pdbx_seq_one_letter_code
_entity_poly.pdbx_strand_id
1 'polypeptide(L)'
;VCDTKCGRRACSSAGDCCHDECLGGCSAPDDPLACVACRHYVHVDGAAARCVPDCPAGTYRFKGWRCVTAAFCRVLHEACVRECINWVLHDGECRPECPSGYTMENETRSDGSMSCKKCDGLCPKVCYVGTKVIDSVTAAQELHGCTIIEGNLVINIRGGNNIATELEANLGLIEEVTGSVKIKRSYALVSLSFFRNLHTIHGDSQDPGNHSFYVLDNQNLQQLWDWDKHNLTIRKGKMFFHFNPKLCLSEIYTMEEKTHTKGRQEDSDISLKTNGDQASCESTVLTFTQIQMTFDKILLRWQSYRLPDYRDLLGFVVFYKEAPYQNVTEFDGQDACGSNSWTSVDVDPPPLKGNGGGNSWGSSSPGILLRGLQPWTQYAIFVKAFVLTSSDEGRGNNGAKSKIIYLRTNASTPSTPQDVFSVSNSSSQLLVKWRPPAFPNGNVTSYVVRWQQQAENTELYEFDYCLPGTCGGVGAFPPPG
;
A
#
# COMPACT_ATOMS: atom_id res chain seq x y z
N VAL A 1 2.82 -41.93 -39.31
CA VAL A 1 1.48 -41.31 -39.17
C VAL A 1 0.55 -42.40 -38.68
N CYS A 2 -0.20 -42.17 -37.60
CA CYS A 2 -1.11 -43.18 -37.07
C CYS A 2 -2.39 -43.27 -37.89
N ASP A 3 -2.91 -44.49 -37.99
CA ASP A 3 -4.19 -44.75 -38.65
C ASP A 3 -5.33 -44.08 -37.86
N THR A 4 -6.30 -43.52 -38.59
CA THR A 4 -7.52 -42.90 -38.07
C THR A 4 -8.28 -43.78 -37.07
N LYS A 5 -8.18 -45.11 -37.17
CA LYS A 5 -8.77 -46.07 -36.22
C LYS A 5 -8.27 -45.90 -34.78
N CYS A 6 -7.08 -45.33 -34.59
CA CYS A 6 -6.53 -45.09 -33.25
C CYS A 6 -7.07 -43.81 -32.60
N GLY A 7 -7.76 -42.94 -33.35
CA GLY A 7 -8.33 -41.70 -32.83
C GLY A 7 -7.25 -40.78 -32.23
N ARG A 8 -7.34 -40.51 -30.92
CA ARG A 8 -6.37 -39.67 -30.17
C ARG A 8 -5.20 -40.47 -29.55
N ARG A 9 -5.15 -41.79 -29.76
CA ARG A 9 -4.09 -42.67 -29.27
C ARG A 9 -2.85 -42.62 -30.16
N ALA A 10 -1.71 -42.96 -29.58
CA ALA A 10 -0.49 -43.23 -30.34
C ALA A 10 -0.56 -44.58 -31.07
N CYS A 11 0.42 -44.86 -31.92
CA CYS A 11 0.56 -46.13 -32.63
C CYS A 11 2.01 -46.64 -32.60
N SER A 12 2.18 -47.94 -32.74
CA SER A 12 3.50 -48.58 -32.90
C SER A 12 4.05 -48.35 -34.33
N SER A 13 5.29 -48.76 -34.57
CA SER A 13 5.89 -48.73 -35.92
C SER A 13 5.15 -49.64 -36.92
N ALA A 14 4.41 -50.64 -36.45
CA ALA A 14 3.58 -51.53 -37.27
C ALA A 14 2.18 -50.95 -37.57
N GLY A 15 1.81 -49.82 -36.95
CA GLY A 15 0.51 -49.16 -37.15
C GLY A 15 -0.61 -49.67 -36.23
N ASP A 16 -0.27 -50.48 -35.22
CA ASP A 16 -1.21 -50.91 -34.17
C ASP A 16 -1.38 -49.82 -33.12
N CYS A 17 -2.59 -49.69 -32.56
CA CYS A 17 -2.88 -48.65 -31.59
C CYS A 17 -2.25 -48.97 -30.23
N CYS A 18 -1.60 -47.97 -29.64
CA CYS A 18 -1.08 -48.04 -28.28
C CYS A 18 -2.20 -47.88 -27.26
N HIS A 19 -1.90 -48.21 -26.00
CA HIS A 19 -2.81 -47.96 -24.89
C HIS A 19 -3.19 -46.47 -24.78
N ASP A 20 -4.37 -46.16 -24.24
CA ASP A 20 -4.88 -44.79 -24.11
C ASP A 20 -3.95 -43.84 -23.32
N GLU A 21 -3.21 -44.41 -22.38
CA GLU A 21 -2.24 -43.71 -21.53
C GLU A 21 -0.84 -43.57 -22.16
N CYS A 22 -0.59 -44.16 -23.34
CA CYS A 22 0.67 -43.97 -24.06
C CYS A 22 0.67 -42.67 -24.87
N LEU A 23 1.83 -42.02 -24.94
CA LEU A 23 2.08 -40.85 -25.75
C LEU A 23 3.26 -41.09 -26.71
N GLY A 24 3.11 -40.67 -27.96
CA GLY A 24 4.14 -40.79 -29.00
C GLY A 24 4.26 -42.19 -29.65
N GLY A 25 4.32 -43.26 -28.85
CA GLY A 25 4.40 -44.64 -29.36
C GLY A 25 4.46 -45.71 -28.26
N CYS A 26 4.54 -46.97 -28.67
CA CYS A 26 4.62 -48.14 -27.79
C CYS A 26 5.41 -49.30 -28.45
N SER A 27 6.03 -50.14 -27.62
CA SER A 27 6.72 -51.37 -28.03
C SER A 27 5.79 -52.58 -28.14
N ALA A 28 4.66 -52.56 -27.43
CA ALA A 28 3.56 -53.53 -27.56
C ALA A 28 2.21 -52.79 -27.66
N PRO A 29 1.30 -53.24 -28.54
CA PRO A 29 0.00 -52.60 -28.70
C PRO A 29 -0.87 -52.78 -27.46
N ASP A 30 -1.67 -51.76 -27.15
CA ASP A 30 -2.62 -51.72 -26.03
C ASP A 30 -2.08 -52.10 -24.62
N ASP A 31 -0.76 -51.98 -24.39
CA ASP A 31 -0.14 -52.28 -23.09
C ASP A 31 0.40 -50.99 -22.41
N PRO A 32 -0.10 -50.60 -21.22
CA PRO A 32 0.37 -49.43 -20.49
C PRO A 32 1.78 -49.57 -19.89
N LEU A 33 2.39 -50.76 -19.90
CA LEU A 33 3.79 -51.00 -19.51
C LEU A 33 4.77 -50.84 -20.69
N ALA A 34 4.25 -50.81 -21.92
CA ALA A 34 5.03 -50.83 -23.14
C ALA A 34 5.08 -49.46 -23.84
N CYS A 35 4.70 -48.38 -23.15
CA CYS A 35 4.69 -47.04 -23.72
C CYS A 35 6.11 -46.44 -23.83
N VAL A 36 6.37 -45.66 -24.89
CA VAL A 36 7.61 -44.86 -25.01
C VAL A 36 7.59 -43.68 -24.03
N ALA A 37 6.43 -43.04 -23.88
CA ALA A 37 6.18 -42.00 -22.91
C ALA A 37 4.72 -42.10 -22.41
N CYS A 38 4.46 -41.56 -21.23
CA CYS A 38 3.11 -41.54 -20.66
C CYS A 38 2.39 -40.23 -21.00
N ARG A 39 1.09 -40.33 -21.25
CA ARG A 39 0.21 -39.18 -21.50
C ARG A 39 0.01 -38.34 -20.24
N HIS A 40 -0.19 -38.99 -19.10
CA HIS A 40 -0.37 -38.33 -17.80
C HIS A 40 0.83 -38.61 -16.89
N TYR A 41 0.82 -39.70 -16.11
CA TYR A 41 1.88 -39.97 -15.13
C TYR A 41 2.52 -41.34 -15.33
N VAL A 42 3.81 -41.42 -15.07
CA VAL A 42 4.51 -42.71 -14.86
C VAL A 42 4.51 -43.07 -13.38
N HIS A 43 4.08 -44.29 -13.07
CA HIS A 43 4.19 -44.89 -11.75
C HIS A 43 5.13 -46.10 -11.84
N VAL A 44 6.11 -46.16 -10.93
CA VAL A 44 7.06 -47.26 -10.84
C VAL A 44 6.70 -48.11 -9.62
N ASP A 45 6.39 -49.38 -9.87
CA ASP A 45 6.13 -50.39 -8.85
C ASP A 45 7.13 -51.55 -9.02
N GLY A 46 8.06 -51.68 -8.08
CA GLY A 46 9.19 -52.60 -8.19
C GLY A 46 10.05 -52.33 -9.43
N ALA A 47 10.08 -53.29 -10.37
CA ALA A 47 10.84 -53.19 -11.61
C ALA A 47 10.04 -52.70 -12.83
N ALA A 48 8.72 -52.47 -12.68
CA ALA A 48 7.83 -52.14 -13.78
C ALA A 48 7.42 -50.66 -13.74
N ALA A 49 7.58 -49.97 -14.87
CA ALA A 49 7.07 -48.60 -15.08
C ALA A 49 5.78 -48.66 -15.88
N ARG A 50 4.68 -48.15 -15.32
CA ARG A 50 3.35 -48.14 -15.94
C ARG A 50 2.86 -46.72 -16.15
N CYS A 51 2.22 -46.46 -17.29
CA CYS A 51 1.49 -45.22 -17.51
C CYS A 51 0.09 -45.27 -16.88
N VAL A 52 -0.22 -44.28 -16.05
CA VAL A 52 -1.46 -44.18 -15.28
C VAL A 52 -2.11 -42.80 -15.46
N PRO A 53 -3.46 -42.72 -15.45
CA PRO A 53 -4.17 -41.45 -15.60
C PRO A 53 -4.01 -40.53 -14.38
N ASP A 54 -3.90 -41.10 -13.18
CA ASP A 54 -3.61 -40.38 -11.93
C ASP A 54 -2.76 -41.24 -11.00
N CYS A 55 -2.11 -40.60 -10.02
CA CYS A 55 -1.23 -41.30 -9.10
C CYS A 55 -2.00 -42.18 -8.12
N PRO A 56 -1.61 -43.47 -7.96
CA PRO A 56 -2.28 -44.39 -7.05
C PRO A 56 -2.14 -43.97 -5.58
N ALA A 57 -3.05 -44.46 -4.74
CA ALA A 57 -3.08 -44.16 -3.32
C ALA A 57 -1.72 -44.43 -2.64
N GLY A 58 -1.25 -43.47 -1.83
CA GLY A 58 0.07 -43.51 -1.20
C GLY A 58 1.21 -42.91 -2.06
N THR A 59 0.92 -42.49 -3.29
CA THR A 59 1.84 -41.73 -4.15
C THR A 59 1.28 -40.37 -4.53
N TYR A 60 2.15 -39.46 -4.96
CA TYR A 60 1.86 -38.06 -5.21
C TYR A 60 2.36 -37.64 -6.58
N ARG A 61 1.60 -36.77 -7.25
CA ARG A 61 1.99 -36.16 -8.53
C ARG A 61 3.25 -35.31 -8.33
N PHE A 62 4.20 -35.40 -9.25
CA PHE A 62 5.46 -34.65 -9.17
C PHE A 62 5.89 -34.15 -10.55
N LYS A 63 6.12 -32.83 -10.65
CA LYS A 63 6.54 -32.12 -11.87
C LYS A 63 5.66 -32.39 -13.10
N GLY A 64 4.42 -32.83 -12.90
CA GLY A 64 3.45 -33.06 -13.96
C GLY A 64 3.65 -34.31 -14.83
N TRP A 65 4.55 -35.25 -14.47
CA TRP A 65 4.81 -36.42 -15.33
C TRP A 65 5.05 -37.75 -14.60
N ARG A 66 5.26 -37.75 -13.28
CA ARG A 66 5.48 -38.99 -12.51
C ARG A 66 4.82 -38.99 -11.14
N CYS A 67 4.67 -40.18 -10.59
CA CYS A 67 4.23 -40.41 -9.23
C CYS A 67 5.42 -40.72 -8.32
N VAL A 68 5.48 -40.06 -7.16
CA VAL A 68 6.55 -40.24 -6.16
C VAL A 68 5.94 -40.60 -4.80
N THR A 69 6.73 -41.22 -3.92
CA THR A 69 6.27 -41.52 -2.56
C THR A 69 6.41 -40.30 -1.64
N ALA A 70 5.70 -40.30 -0.50
CA ALA A 70 5.88 -39.29 0.53
C ALA A 70 7.35 -39.20 1.01
N ALA A 71 8.03 -40.34 1.12
CA ALA A 71 9.44 -40.41 1.50
C ALA A 71 10.36 -39.69 0.47
N PHE A 72 10.08 -39.83 -0.83
CA PHE A 72 10.81 -39.09 -1.86
C PHE A 72 10.62 -37.59 -1.70
N CYS A 73 9.39 -37.12 -1.47
CA CYS A 73 9.10 -35.70 -1.26
C CYS A 73 9.78 -35.18 0.01
N ARG A 74 9.83 -36.00 1.07
CA ARG A 74 10.50 -35.66 2.34
C ARG A 74 12.00 -35.47 2.19
N VAL A 75 12.68 -36.31 1.41
CA VAL A 75 14.11 -36.11 1.11
C VAL A 75 14.35 -34.77 0.42
N LEU A 76 13.44 -34.34 -0.48
CA LEU A 76 13.54 -33.04 -1.12
C LEU A 76 13.26 -31.88 -0.16
N HIS A 77 12.35 -32.07 0.79
CA HIS A 77 12.05 -31.12 1.87
C HIS A 77 13.25 -30.96 2.81
N GLU A 78 13.80 -32.07 3.32
CA GLU A 78 14.94 -32.10 4.26
C GLU A 78 16.28 -31.69 3.63
N ALA A 79 16.44 -31.86 2.32
CA ALA A 79 17.61 -31.36 1.60
C ALA A 79 17.73 -29.83 1.66
N CYS A 80 16.66 -29.13 2.06
CA CYS A 80 16.65 -27.69 2.19
C CYS A 80 16.82 -27.22 3.64
N VAL A 81 18.01 -26.70 3.95
CA VAL A 81 18.32 -26.21 5.30
C VAL A 81 18.38 -24.69 5.39
N ARG A 82 18.51 -23.95 4.27
CA ARG A 82 18.71 -22.49 4.39
C ARG A 82 18.36 -21.56 3.24
N GLU A 83 18.26 -22.00 1.98
CA GLU A 83 17.89 -21.12 0.85
C GLU A 83 17.37 -21.95 -0.35
N CYS A 84 16.19 -22.54 -0.19
CA CYS A 84 15.57 -23.33 -1.25
C CYS A 84 14.08 -23.57 -1.00
N ILE A 85 13.45 -24.06 -2.06
CA ILE A 85 12.06 -24.44 -2.17
C ILE A 85 11.69 -25.50 -1.12
N ASN A 86 10.76 -25.16 -0.21
CA ASN A 86 10.21 -26.09 0.78
C ASN A 86 9.16 -26.99 0.14
N TRP A 87 9.58 -28.16 -0.34
CA TRP A 87 8.66 -29.12 -0.95
C TRP A 87 7.57 -29.55 0.02
N VAL A 88 6.33 -29.47 -0.43
CA VAL A 88 5.11 -29.73 0.35
C VAL A 88 4.20 -30.71 -0.36
N LEU A 89 3.43 -31.45 0.42
CA LEU A 89 2.33 -32.29 -0.02
C LEU A 89 1.02 -31.52 0.11
N HIS A 90 0.36 -31.29 -1.01
CA HIS A 90 -0.95 -30.64 -1.03
C HIS A 90 -1.77 -31.16 -2.21
N ASP A 91 -3.04 -31.47 -1.99
CA ASP A 91 -3.98 -31.99 -2.99
C ASP A 91 -3.41 -33.13 -3.86
N GLY A 92 -2.73 -34.10 -3.23
CA GLY A 92 -2.14 -35.26 -3.93
C GLY A 92 -0.92 -34.93 -4.80
N GLU A 93 -0.31 -33.74 -4.63
CA GLU A 93 0.89 -33.30 -5.35
C GLU A 93 2.04 -33.01 -4.38
N CYS A 94 3.26 -33.43 -4.76
CA CYS A 94 4.51 -32.98 -4.16
C CYS A 94 5.01 -31.77 -4.95
N ARG A 95 4.88 -30.56 -4.37
CA ARG A 95 5.05 -29.29 -5.06
C ARG A 95 5.99 -28.34 -4.31
N PRO A 96 6.56 -27.34 -4.99
CA PRO A 96 7.62 -26.49 -4.42
C PRO A 96 7.16 -25.57 -3.28
N GLU A 97 5.93 -25.07 -3.31
CA GLU A 97 5.39 -24.14 -2.31
C GLU A 97 3.90 -24.39 -2.12
N CYS A 98 3.37 -24.01 -0.95
CA CYS A 98 1.92 -24.02 -0.73
C CYS A 98 1.23 -23.07 -1.72
N PRO A 99 0.07 -23.45 -2.28
CA PRO A 99 -0.69 -22.55 -3.14
C PRO A 99 -1.18 -21.31 -2.36
N SER A 100 -1.52 -20.25 -3.10
CA SER A 100 -2.09 -19.03 -2.53
C SER A 100 -3.28 -19.34 -1.60
N GLY A 101 -3.25 -18.79 -0.39
CA GLY A 101 -4.26 -19.06 0.65
C GLY A 101 -3.94 -20.24 1.57
N TYR A 102 -2.78 -20.89 1.38
CA TYR A 102 -2.27 -21.94 2.27
C TYR A 102 -0.85 -21.62 2.77
N THR A 103 -0.53 -22.10 3.97
CA THR A 103 0.80 -22.01 4.60
C THR A 103 1.20 -23.36 5.17
N MET A 104 2.48 -23.58 5.46
CA MET A 104 2.95 -24.85 6.04
C MET A 104 2.46 -24.99 7.49
N GLU A 105 2.09 -26.21 7.89
CA GLU A 105 1.67 -26.50 9.25
C GLU A 105 2.88 -26.59 10.19
N ASN A 106 3.14 -25.52 10.97
CA ASN A 106 4.11 -25.36 12.07
C ASN A 106 5.24 -26.42 12.19
N GLU A 107 6.48 -25.97 11.97
CA GLU A 107 7.74 -26.72 12.22
C GLU A 107 7.98 -27.08 13.71
N THR A 108 7.10 -26.69 14.63
CA THR A 108 7.29 -26.86 16.09
C THR A 108 6.87 -28.22 16.62
N ARG A 109 6.25 -29.07 15.80
CA ARG A 109 6.16 -30.50 16.11
C ARG A 109 7.37 -31.18 15.51
N SER A 110 8.06 -31.97 16.33
CA SER A 110 9.14 -32.90 15.99
C SER A 110 8.75 -34.00 14.98
N ASP A 111 7.75 -33.75 14.13
CA ASP A 111 7.21 -34.61 13.07
C ASP A 111 6.93 -33.81 11.77
N GLY A 112 7.69 -32.74 11.51
CA GLY A 112 7.81 -32.00 10.23
C GLY A 112 6.65 -32.19 9.23
N SER A 113 5.49 -31.60 9.53
CA SER A 113 4.29 -31.73 8.68
C SER A 113 4.56 -31.05 7.34
N MET A 114 4.83 -31.83 6.29
CA MET A 114 4.98 -31.33 4.91
C MET A 114 3.65 -30.91 4.30
N SER A 115 2.59 -30.73 5.10
CA SER A 115 1.24 -30.46 4.63
C SER A 115 0.92 -28.96 4.70
N CYS A 116 0.14 -28.51 3.73
CA CYS A 116 -0.32 -27.13 3.66
C CYS A 116 -1.67 -26.97 4.37
N LYS A 117 -1.72 -26.06 5.34
CA LYS A 117 -2.93 -25.63 6.04
C LYS A 117 -3.50 -24.35 5.41
N LYS A 118 -4.82 -24.30 5.25
CA LYS A 118 -5.52 -23.09 4.79
C LYS A 118 -5.36 -21.96 5.82
N CYS A 119 -5.00 -20.77 5.35
CA CYS A 119 -4.84 -19.59 6.20
C CYS A 119 -6.20 -18.94 6.47
N ASP A 120 -6.38 -18.41 7.68
CA ASP A 120 -7.49 -17.54 8.01
C ASP A 120 -7.11 -16.10 7.64
N GLY A 121 -7.31 -15.73 6.37
CA GLY A 121 -6.92 -14.41 5.83
C GLY A 121 -5.63 -14.44 5.02
N LEU A 122 -4.79 -13.41 5.15
CA LEU A 122 -3.49 -13.36 4.48
C LEU A 122 -2.55 -14.42 5.10
N CYS A 123 -1.91 -15.21 4.25
CA CYS A 123 -0.97 -16.22 4.72
C CYS A 123 0.32 -15.58 5.22
N PRO A 124 0.81 -15.97 6.41
CA PRO A 124 2.11 -15.55 6.87
C PRO A 124 3.20 -15.98 5.88
N LYS A 125 4.06 -15.03 5.49
CA LYS A 125 5.24 -15.26 4.66
C LYS A 125 6.47 -14.93 5.47
N VAL A 126 7.26 -15.96 5.79
CA VAL A 126 8.53 -15.83 6.51
C VAL A 126 9.64 -15.54 5.51
N CYS A 127 10.41 -14.49 5.76
CA CYS A 127 11.53 -14.07 4.92
C CYS A 127 12.82 -14.13 5.73
N TYR A 128 13.69 -15.07 5.35
CA TYR A 128 14.98 -15.36 5.99
C TYR A 128 16.04 -14.45 5.38
N VAL A 129 16.51 -13.45 6.13
CA VAL A 129 17.41 -12.43 5.59
C VAL A 129 18.71 -12.28 6.35
N GLY A 130 18.80 -12.81 7.57
CA GLY A 130 19.96 -12.64 8.45
C GLY A 130 20.16 -11.18 8.86
N THR A 131 20.69 -10.33 7.97
CA THR A 131 20.71 -8.87 8.13
C THR A 131 20.43 -8.20 6.78
N LYS A 132 19.25 -7.61 6.64
CA LYS A 132 18.84 -6.87 5.44
C LYS A 132 19.09 -5.38 5.62
N VAL A 133 19.92 -4.81 4.74
CA VAL A 133 20.07 -3.35 4.64
C VAL A 133 19.07 -2.83 3.62
N ILE A 134 18.28 -1.84 4.02
CA ILE A 134 17.28 -1.14 3.21
C ILE A 134 17.77 0.30 3.04
N ASP A 135 18.50 0.53 1.96
CA ASP A 135 19.07 1.84 1.59
C ASP A 135 18.38 2.48 0.37
N SER A 136 17.46 1.74 -0.26
CA SER A 136 16.75 2.11 -1.48
C SER A 136 15.38 1.45 -1.55
N VAL A 137 14.50 1.96 -2.42
CA VAL A 137 13.18 1.34 -2.70
C VAL A 137 13.34 -0.07 -3.25
N THR A 138 14.33 -0.30 -4.11
CA THR A 138 14.61 -1.64 -4.68
C THR A 138 14.97 -2.65 -3.59
N ALA A 139 15.78 -2.26 -2.60
CA ALA A 139 16.10 -3.14 -1.48
C ALA A 139 14.87 -3.44 -0.62
N ALA A 140 13.92 -2.52 -0.50
CA ALA A 140 12.64 -2.75 0.19
C ALA A 140 11.71 -3.69 -0.59
N GLN A 141 11.67 -3.59 -1.93
CA GLN A 141 10.84 -4.43 -2.80
C GLN A 141 11.17 -5.92 -2.69
N GLU A 142 12.39 -6.29 -2.33
CA GLU A 142 12.76 -7.68 -2.05
C GLU A 142 12.00 -8.27 -0.84
N LEU A 143 11.51 -7.41 0.07
CA LEU A 143 10.70 -7.80 1.22
C LEU A 143 9.19 -7.73 0.95
N HIS A 144 8.78 -7.49 -0.30
CA HIS A 144 7.38 -7.38 -0.65
C HIS A 144 6.59 -8.64 -0.26
N GLY A 145 5.49 -8.41 0.45
CA GLY A 145 4.59 -9.47 0.93
C GLY A 145 5.11 -10.25 2.16
N CYS A 146 6.29 -9.94 2.70
CA CYS A 146 6.78 -10.56 3.92
C CYS A 146 5.93 -10.11 5.13
N THR A 147 5.54 -11.06 5.97
CA THR A 147 4.85 -10.77 7.24
C THR A 147 5.77 -11.02 8.45
N ILE A 148 6.71 -11.97 8.34
CA ILE A 148 7.66 -12.28 9.41
C ILE A 148 9.07 -12.19 8.82
N ILE A 149 9.94 -11.42 9.46
CA ILE A 149 11.35 -11.31 9.09
C ILE A 149 12.19 -12.13 10.07
N GLU A 150 12.87 -13.16 9.55
CA GLU A 150 13.91 -13.85 10.31
C GLU A 150 15.27 -13.18 10.07
N GLY A 151 15.68 -12.34 11.03
CA GLY A 151 16.92 -11.58 10.96
C GLY A 151 16.78 -10.14 11.45
N ASN A 152 17.76 -9.32 11.08
CA ASN A 152 17.87 -7.90 11.42
C ASN A 152 17.50 -7.01 10.24
N LEU A 153 16.87 -5.87 10.52
CA LEU A 153 16.59 -4.83 9.52
C LEU A 153 17.45 -3.60 9.80
N VAL A 154 18.13 -3.09 8.77
CA VAL A 154 18.94 -1.86 8.84
C VAL A 154 18.45 -0.88 7.79
N ILE A 155 17.72 0.14 8.20
CA ILE A 155 17.17 1.19 7.34
C ILE A 155 18.15 2.36 7.28
N ASN A 156 18.53 2.75 6.06
CA ASN A 156 19.51 3.80 5.76
C ASN A 156 19.16 4.56 4.48
N ILE A 157 17.97 5.16 4.45
CA ILE A 157 17.40 5.78 3.25
C ILE A 157 17.70 7.28 3.24
N ARG A 158 18.60 7.69 2.35
CA ARG A 158 19.06 9.09 2.25
C ARG A 158 18.19 9.97 1.36
N GLY A 159 17.44 9.38 0.44
CA GLY A 159 16.60 10.10 -0.52
C GLY A 159 15.92 9.17 -1.52
N GLY A 160 15.04 9.77 -2.32
CA GLY A 160 14.27 9.12 -3.39
C GLY A 160 12.88 9.76 -3.50
N ASN A 161 12.08 9.29 -4.44
CA ASN A 161 10.74 9.84 -4.70
C ASN A 161 9.68 8.93 -4.07
N ASN A 162 8.66 9.51 -3.42
CA ASN A 162 7.53 8.79 -2.83
C ASN A 162 7.97 7.68 -1.86
N ILE A 163 9.03 7.91 -1.09
CA ILE A 163 9.67 6.92 -0.23
C ILE A 163 8.67 6.37 0.79
N ALA A 164 7.86 7.22 1.40
CA ALA A 164 6.89 6.78 2.40
C ALA A 164 5.89 5.76 1.83
N THR A 165 5.33 6.04 0.65
CA THR A 165 4.36 5.17 -0.02
C THR A 165 5.00 3.87 -0.50
N GLU A 166 6.19 3.94 -1.08
CA GLU A 166 6.91 2.75 -1.54
C GLU A 166 7.33 1.85 -0.37
N LEU A 167 7.78 2.43 0.75
CA LEU A 167 8.10 1.64 1.94
C LEU A 167 6.86 1.01 2.57
N GLU A 168 5.72 1.72 2.63
CA GLU A 168 4.48 1.14 3.16
C GLU A 168 4.01 -0.02 2.28
N ALA A 169 4.09 0.11 0.95
CA ALA A 169 3.70 -0.95 0.02
C ALA A 169 4.56 -2.22 0.14
N ASN A 170 5.82 -2.09 0.55
CA ASN A 170 6.77 -3.21 0.60
C ASN A 170 7.00 -3.75 2.02
N LEU A 171 6.92 -2.90 3.04
CA LEU A 171 7.24 -3.23 4.44
C LEU A 171 6.01 -3.17 5.36
N GLY A 172 4.87 -2.62 4.90
CA GLY A 172 3.70 -2.40 5.75
C GLY A 172 2.97 -3.66 6.19
N LEU A 173 3.20 -4.79 5.52
CA LEU A 173 2.67 -6.11 5.90
C LEU A 173 3.52 -6.83 6.95
N ILE A 174 4.73 -6.33 7.25
CA ILE A 174 5.61 -6.95 8.25
C ILE A 174 4.98 -6.76 9.63
N GLU A 175 4.76 -7.87 10.32
CA GLU A 175 4.15 -8.00 11.65
C GLU A 175 5.19 -8.29 12.72
N GLU A 176 6.20 -9.12 12.41
CA GLU A 176 7.23 -9.54 13.35
C GLU A 176 8.66 -9.49 12.78
N VAL A 177 9.61 -9.07 13.61
CA VAL A 177 11.06 -9.14 13.33
C VAL A 177 11.77 -9.90 14.45
N THR A 178 12.43 -11.01 14.12
CA THR A 178 13.09 -11.86 15.13
C THR A 178 14.35 -11.24 15.72
N GLY A 179 15.11 -10.49 14.92
CA GLY A 179 16.31 -9.78 15.35
C GLY A 179 16.03 -8.38 15.88
N SER A 180 16.81 -7.42 15.38
CA SER A 180 16.78 -6.00 15.73
C SER A 180 16.40 -5.12 14.55
N VAL A 181 15.86 -3.95 14.84
CA VAL A 181 15.54 -2.91 13.85
C VAL A 181 16.41 -1.69 14.10
N LYS A 182 17.20 -1.32 13.08
CA LYS A 182 18.15 -0.22 13.13
C LYS A 182 17.82 0.82 12.07
N ILE A 183 17.50 2.04 12.47
CA ILE A 183 17.24 3.18 11.58
C ILE A 183 18.37 4.19 11.75
N LYS A 184 19.25 4.28 10.75
CA LYS A 184 20.41 5.18 10.82
C LYS A 184 20.50 6.06 9.58
N ARG A 185 20.87 7.33 9.73
CA ARG A 185 21.16 8.24 8.61
C ARG A 185 20.07 8.27 7.54
N SER A 186 18.82 8.06 7.96
CA SER A 186 17.67 7.95 7.06
C SER A 186 17.01 9.33 6.92
N TYR A 187 17.70 10.24 6.23
CA TYR A 187 17.30 11.64 6.13
C TYR A 187 15.98 11.87 5.39
N ALA A 188 15.54 10.90 4.58
CA ALA A 188 14.26 10.96 3.88
C ALA A 188 13.05 10.71 4.80
N LEU A 189 13.25 10.03 5.94
CA LEU A 189 12.16 9.59 6.79
C LEU A 189 11.72 10.69 7.75
N VAL A 190 10.40 10.92 7.78
CA VAL A 190 9.73 11.81 8.73
C VAL A 190 8.97 11.03 9.80
N SER A 191 8.51 9.82 9.46
CA SER A 191 7.77 8.90 10.34
C SER A 191 8.17 7.44 10.09
N LEU A 192 7.95 6.55 11.06
CA LEU A 192 8.08 5.08 10.89
C LEU A 192 6.73 4.39 10.64
N SER A 193 5.66 5.15 10.42
CA SER A 193 4.30 4.67 10.17
C SER A 193 4.15 3.72 8.97
N PHE A 194 5.12 3.71 8.04
CA PHE A 194 5.17 2.73 6.96
C PHE A 194 5.28 1.28 7.47
N PHE A 195 5.82 1.06 8.68
CA PHE A 195 5.68 -0.20 9.42
C PHE A 195 4.30 -0.29 10.07
N ARG A 196 3.29 -0.44 9.22
CA ARG A 196 1.89 -0.35 9.65
C ARG A 196 1.46 -1.48 10.58
N ASN A 197 1.85 -2.71 10.26
CA ASN A 197 1.43 -3.91 10.98
C ASN A 197 2.47 -4.43 11.99
N LEU A 198 3.66 -3.82 12.07
CA LEU A 198 4.75 -4.30 12.92
C LEU A 198 4.34 -4.20 14.38
N HIS A 199 4.15 -5.33 15.06
CA HIS A 199 3.71 -5.35 16.45
C HIS A 199 4.66 -6.10 17.38
N THR A 200 5.62 -6.88 16.84
CA THR A 200 6.60 -7.61 17.66
C THR A 200 8.03 -7.45 17.14
N ILE A 201 8.95 -7.05 18.02
CA ILE A 201 10.40 -7.19 17.82
C ILE A 201 10.93 -8.14 18.90
N HIS A 202 11.47 -9.29 18.50
CA HIS A 202 11.87 -10.32 19.46
C HIS A 202 13.23 -10.00 20.11
N GLY A 203 14.19 -9.49 19.35
CA GLY A 203 15.53 -9.15 19.86
C GLY A 203 16.40 -10.38 20.15
N ASP A 204 16.26 -11.45 19.37
CA ASP A 204 17.06 -12.68 19.49
C ASP A 204 18.49 -12.49 18.94
N SER A 205 18.66 -11.59 17.97
CA SER A 205 19.95 -11.02 17.60
C SER A 205 19.90 -9.50 17.77
N GLN A 206 20.90 -8.95 18.44
CA GLN A 206 20.93 -7.55 18.90
C GLN A 206 22.10 -6.81 18.27
N ASP A 207 21.91 -5.52 18.01
CA ASP A 207 22.99 -4.61 17.60
C ASP A 207 23.94 -4.39 18.81
N PRO A 208 25.23 -4.03 18.59
CA PRO A 208 26.20 -3.89 19.66
C PRO A 208 25.69 -3.03 20.83
N GLY A 209 25.93 -3.51 22.06
CA GLY A 209 25.37 -2.90 23.28
C GLY A 209 23.98 -3.42 23.67
N ASN A 210 23.57 -4.58 23.15
CA ASN A 210 22.30 -5.25 23.45
C ASN A 210 21.06 -4.45 23.02
N HIS A 211 21.15 -3.74 21.89
CA HIS A 211 20.04 -2.94 21.37
C HIS A 211 19.18 -3.73 20.39
N SER A 212 17.87 -3.79 20.63
CA SER A 212 16.90 -4.38 19.69
C SER A 212 16.21 -3.33 18.84
N PHE A 213 16.24 -2.07 19.26
CA PHE A 213 15.77 -0.93 18.49
C PHE A 213 16.80 0.20 18.54
N TYR A 214 17.33 0.60 17.38
CA TYR A 214 18.46 1.53 17.31
C TYR A 214 18.19 2.66 16.32
N VAL A 215 18.13 3.91 16.80
CA VAL A 215 17.78 5.08 15.99
C VAL A 215 18.85 6.15 16.11
N LEU A 216 19.59 6.41 15.02
CA LEU A 216 20.75 7.29 15.01
C LEU A 216 20.79 8.23 13.81
N ASP A 217 21.01 9.52 14.03
CA ASP A 217 21.31 10.50 12.98
C ASP A 217 20.19 10.58 11.93
N ASN A 218 18.93 10.69 12.36
CA ASN A 218 17.79 10.87 11.45
C ASN A 218 17.30 12.32 11.52
N GLN A 219 17.87 13.17 10.66
CA GLN A 219 17.71 14.63 10.68
C GLN A 219 16.27 15.15 10.54
N ASN A 220 15.37 14.36 9.93
CA ASN A 220 14.00 14.78 9.65
C ASN A 220 12.93 13.95 10.35
N LEU A 221 13.32 12.94 11.13
CA LEU A 221 12.39 12.07 11.85
C LEU A 221 11.68 12.87 12.94
N GLN A 222 10.35 12.93 12.87
CA GLN A 222 9.50 13.74 13.76
C GLN A 222 8.59 12.87 14.63
N GLN A 223 8.15 11.72 14.12
CA GLN A 223 7.28 10.78 14.82
C GLN A 223 7.78 9.35 14.61
N LEU A 224 7.51 8.45 15.56
CA LEU A 224 7.72 7.01 15.35
C LEU A 224 6.43 6.39 14.79
N TRP A 225 5.38 6.31 15.61
CA TRP A 225 4.06 5.81 15.24
C TRP A 225 2.95 6.67 15.85
N ASP A 226 1.72 6.52 15.33
CA ASP A 226 0.53 7.01 16.01
C ASP A 226 0.17 6.04 17.15
N TRP A 227 0.68 6.29 18.36
CA TRP A 227 0.54 5.42 19.53
C TRP A 227 -0.89 5.26 20.06
N ASP A 228 -1.84 6.05 19.56
CA ASP A 228 -3.27 5.86 19.85
C ASP A 228 -3.85 4.70 19.02
N LYS A 229 -3.21 4.36 17.89
CA LYS A 229 -3.66 3.32 16.96
C LYS A 229 -2.69 2.13 16.86
N HIS A 230 -1.42 2.35 17.18
CA HIS A 230 -0.36 1.39 16.98
C HIS A 230 0.11 0.78 18.31
N ASN A 231 0.33 -0.54 18.30
CA ASN A 231 0.83 -1.31 19.42
C ASN A 231 2.06 -2.08 18.98
N LEU A 232 3.14 -1.96 19.76
CA LEU A 232 4.42 -2.62 19.49
C LEU A 232 4.94 -3.21 20.79
N THR A 233 5.46 -4.43 20.76
CA THR A 233 6.11 -5.09 21.90
C THR A 233 7.56 -5.42 21.54
N ILE A 234 8.50 -4.99 22.39
CA ILE A 234 9.92 -5.35 22.27
C ILE A 234 10.25 -6.36 23.37
N ARG A 235 10.43 -7.63 22.97
CA ARG A 235 10.59 -8.73 23.93
C ARG A 235 11.91 -8.65 24.69
N LYS A 236 13.03 -8.46 23.99
CA LYS A 236 14.39 -8.39 24.55
C LYS A 236 15.15 -7.19 24.01
N GLY A 237 16.20 -6.78 24.72
CA GLY A 237 17.11 -5.71 24.32
C GLY A 237 16.69 -4.31 24.80
N LYS A 238 17.62 -3.37 24.64
CA LYS A 238 17.51 -1.95 24.94
C LYS A 238 17.12 -1.15 23.69
N MET A 239 16.78 0.12 23.90
CA MET A 239 16.55 1.07 22.82
C MET A 239 17.62 2.16 22.83
N PHE A 240 18.05 2.62 21.65
CA PHE A 240 19.08 3.65 21.52
C PHE A 240 18.59 4.80 20.64
N PHE A 241 18.73 6.05 21.12
CA PHE A 241 18.30 7.26 20.42
C PHE A 241 19.31 8.38 20.55
N HIS A 242 19.99 8.72 19.46
CA HIS A 242 20.93 9.85 19.40
C HIS A 242 20.84 10.59 18.06
N PHE A 243 21.07 11.91 18.08
CA PHE A 243 21.10 12.76 16.88
C PHE A 243 19.81 12.69 16.06
N ASN A 244 18.65 12.73 16.72
CA ASN A 244 17.34 12.83 16.06
C ASN A 244 16.71 14.19 16.40
N PRO A 245 17.20 15.29 15.79
CA PRO A 245 16.95 16.65 16.28
C PRO A 245 15.49 17.08 16.20
N LYS A 246 14.70 16.48 15.31
CA LYS A 246 13.26 16.78 15.17
C LYS A 246 12.35 15.79 15.90
N LEU A 247 12.89 14.76 16.55
CA LEU A 247 12.13 13.74 17.29
C LEU A 247 12.03 14.13 18.76
N CYS A 248 10.83 14.48 19.21
CA CYS A 248 10.57 14.88 20.59
C CYS A 248 10.88 13.77 21.60
N LEU A 249 11.51 14.11 22.73
CA LEU A 249 11.75 13.17 23.83
C LEU A 249 10.46 12.52 24.37
N SER A 250 9.34 13.27 24.37
CA SER A 250 8.03 12.74 24.76
C SER A 250 7.56 11.56 23.90
N GLU A 251 7.90 11.56 22.62
CA GLU A 251 7.60 10.46 21.69
C GLU A 251 8.40 9.20 22.05
N ILE A 252 9.67 9.37 22.40
CA ILE A 252 10.56 8.28 22.82
C ILE A 252 10.09 7.69 24.17
N TYR A 253 9.72 8.53 25.13
CA TYR A 253 9.18 8.06 26.41
C TYR A 253 7.81 7.37 26.27
N THR A 254 6.96 7.85 25.36
CA THR A 254 5.71 7.16 25.03
C THR A 254 6.00 5.78 24.43
N MET A 255 7.00 5.67 23.56
CA MET A 255 7.45 4.39 23.05
C MET A 255 7.91 3.45 24.17
N GLU A 256 8.72 3.92 25.13
CA GLU A 256 9.17 3.08 26.26
C GLU A 256 8.01 2.47 27.06
N GLU A 257 6.94 3.25 27.25
CA GLU A 257 5.73 2.82 27.95
C GLU A 257 4.93 1.81 27.12
N LYS A 258 4.73 2.10 25.83
CA LYS A 258 3.95 1.27 24.90
C LYS A 258 4.63 -0.05 24.56
N THR A 259 5.97 -0.08 24.53
CA THR A 259 6.75 -1.29 24.20
C THR A 259 7.16 -2.12 25.40
N HIS A 260 6.78 -1.68 26.61
CA HIS A 260 7.16 -2.31 27.88
C HIS A 260 8.69 -2.38 28.09
N THR A 261 9.43 -1.41 27.56
CA THR A 261 10.89 -1.33 27.71
C THR A 261 11.36 -0.35 28.77
N LYS A 262 10.46 0.41 29.41
CA LYS A 262 10.81 1.40 30.44
C LYS A 262 11.71 0.79 31.53
N GLY A 263 12.85 1.43 31.76
CA GLY A 263 13.84 0.99 32.77
C GLY A 263 14.84 -0.07 32.29
N ARG A 264 14.85 -0.41 30.98
CA ARG A 264 15.89 -1.27 30.39
C ARG A 264 17.11 -0.48 29.90
N GLN A 265 16.94 0.82 29.67
CA GLN A 265 17.91 1.74 29.09
C GLN A 265 18.89 2.26 30.15
N GLU A 266 20.12 2.53 29.74
CA GLU A 266 21.11 3.28 30.50
C GLU A 266 20.99 4.79 30.23
N ASP A 267 21.52 5.63 31.12
CA ASP A 267 21.49 7.10 30.99
C ASP A 267 22.12 7.61 29.67
N SER A 268 23.01 6.82 29.07
CA SER A 268 23.70 7.13 27.82
C SER A 268 22.96 6.64 26.57
N ASP A 269 21.92 5.80 26.69
CA ASP A 269 21.24 5.19 25.54
C ASP A 269 20.28 6.18 24.85
N ILE A 270 19.66 7.09 25.62
CA ILE A 270 18.76 8.14 25.12
C ILE A 270 19.36 9.52 25.43
N SER A 271 19.86 10.19 24.40
CA SER A 271 20.47 11.52 24.56
C SER A 271 19.44 12.62 24.80
N LEU A 272 19.52 13.32 25.93
CA LEU A 272 18.69 14.51 26.21
C LEU A 272 19.11 15.76 25.42
N LYS A 273 20.29 15.74 24.80
CA LYS A 273 20.90 16.92 24.14
C LYS A 273 20.76 16.90 22.61
N THR A 274 20.50 15.74 22.02
CA THR A 274 20.54 15.54 20.56
C THR A 274 19.24 14.94 19.99
N ASN A 275 18.24 14.73 20.85
CA ASN A 275 16.90 14.35 20.43
C ASN A 275 15.95 15.51 20.74
N GLY A 276 15.25 15.98 19.72
CA GLY A 276 14.28 17.07 19.87
C GLY A 276 14.88 18.46 20.03
N ASP A 277 16.20 18.65 19.89
CA ASP A 277 16.89 19.94 20.02
C ASP A 277 16.53 20.95 18.91
N GLN A 278 15.92 20.48 17.82
CA GLN A 278 15.33 21.31 16.76
C GLN A 278 13.83 21.04 16.56
N ALA A 279 13.18 20.39 17.52
CA ALA A 279 11.76 20.08 17.46
C ALA A 279 10.94 21.12 18.23
N SER A 280 9.88 21.65 17.58
CA SER A 280 8.82 22.34 18.30
C SER A 280 7.83 21.31 18.82
N CYS A 281 8.10 20.70 19.98
CA CYS A 281 7.20 19.73 20.58
C CYS A 281 5.86 20.41 20.92
N GLU A 282 4.82 20.03 20.18
CA GLU A 282 3.52 20.69 20.22
C GLU A 282 2.79 20.33 21.52
N SER A 283 2.59 21.30 22.40
CA SER A 283 1.82 21.07 23.64
C SER A 283 0.46 21.74 23.63
N THR A 284 0.24 22.73 22.75
CA THR A 284 -0.99 23.50 22.71
C THR A 284 -1.86 23.12 21.52
N VAL A 285 -3.12 22.77 21.78
CA VAL A 285 -4.08 22.45 20.72
C VAL A 285 -4.79 23.72 20.23
N LEU A 286 -4.62 24.05 18.95
CA LEU A 286 -5.35 25.14 18.29
C LEU A 286 -6.79 24.72 17.97
N THR A 287 -7.75 25.61 18.25
CA THR A 287 -9.17 25.40 17.95
C THR A 287 -9.63 26.32 16.83
N PHE A 288 -10.45 25.78 15.92
CA PHE A 288 -11.10 26.57 14.88
C PHE A 288 -12.28 27.35 15.48
N THR A 289 -12.34 28.65 15.19
CA THR A 289 -13.36 29.57 15.71
C THR A 289 -14.43 29.89 14.68
N GLN A 290 -14.09 29.86 13.40
CA GLN A 290 -15.04 30.11 12.30
C GLN A 290 -14.69 29.24 11.09
N ILE A 291 -15.71 28.60 10.52
CA ILE A 291 -15.59 27.81 9.30
C ILE A 291 -16.76 28.19 8.38
N GLN A 292 -16.47 28.63 7.16
CA GLN A 292 -17.47 28.89 6.13
C GLN A 292 -17.06 28.22 4.83
N MET A 293 -18.01 27.62 4.12
CA MET A 293 -17.73 26.81 2.93
C MET A 293 -18.64 27.21 1.79
N THR A 294 -18.08 27.16 0.58
CA THR A 294 -18.79 27.27 -0.69
C THR A 294 -18.44 26.03 -1.54
N PHE A 295 -18.80 26.00 -2.81
CA PHE A 295 -18.46 24.87 -3.67
C PHE A 295 -16.97 24.81 -4.03
N ASP A 296 -16.27 25.94 -4.06
CA ASP A 296 -14.86 26.05 -4.47
C ASP A 296 -13.92 26.67 -3.42
N LYS A 297 -14.46 27.09 -2.27
CA LYS A 297 -13.70 27.80 -1.22
C LYS A 297 -14.05 27.37 0.18
N ILE A 298 -13.06 27.41 1.07
CA ILE A 298 -13.21 27.21 2.51
C ILE A 298 -12.51 28.37 3.24
N LEU A 299 -13.27 29.13 4.03
CA LEU A 299 -12.75 30.13 4.97
C LEU A 299 -12.55 29.48 6.33
N LEU A 300 -11.35 29.61 6.87
CA LEU A 300 -10.96 29.11 8.19
C LEU A 300 -10.49 30.27 9.05
N ARG A 301 -10.94 30.31 10.31
CA ARG A 301 -10.31 31.09 11.38
C ARG A 301 -10.08 30.22 12.60
N TRP A 302 -9.01 30.48 13.33
CA TRP A 302 -8.66 29.75 14.56
C TRP A 302 -8.32 30.71 15.70
N GLN A 303 -8.25 30.16 16.91
CA GLN A 303 -7.87 30.93 18.09
C GLN A 303 -6.46 31.51 17.92
N SER A 304 -6.26 32.74 18.39
CA SER A 304 -4.93 33.34 18.41
C SER A 304 -4.01 32.56 19.35
N TYR A 305 -2.79 32.28 18.89
CA TYR A 305 -1.76 31.64 19.69
C TYR A 305 -0.81 32.69 20.26
N ARG A 306 -0.59 32.68 21.58
CA ARG A 306 0.23 33.68 22.28
C ARG A 306 1.44 33.00 22.93
N LEU A 307 2.62 33.43 22.51
CA LEU A 307 3.88 33.09 23.16
C LEU A 307 4.28 34.17 24.18
N PRO A 308 5.12 33.82 25.18
CA PRO A 308 5.68 34.79 26.11
C PRO A 308 6.43 35.94 25.40
N ASP A 309 7.21 35.60 24.37
CA ASP A 309 7.74 36.56 23.41
C ASP A 309 7.00 36.40 22.07
N TYR A 310 6.31 37.44 21.65
CA TYR A 310 5.52 37.42 20.41
C TYR A 310 6.40 37.35 19.15
N ARG A 311 7.67 37.75 19.26
CA ARG A 311 8.63 37.74 18.13
C ARG A 311 9.04 36.32 17.75
N ASP A 312 8.81 35.38 18.65
CA ASP A 312 9.10 33.98 18.40
C ASP A 312 8.03 33.32 17.53
N LEU A 313 6.85 33.92 17.38
CA LEU A 313 5.82 33.43 16.46
C LEU A 313 6.11 33.97 15.05
N LEU A 314 6.62 33.12 14.17
CA LEU A 314 6.88 33.47 12.78
C LEU A 314 5.62 33.46 11.92
N GLY A 315 4.65 32.61 12.25
CA GLY A 315 3.38 32.52 11.54
C GLY A 315 2.66 31.21 11.77
N PHE A 316 1.74 30.89 10.88
CA PHE A 316 1.01 29.63 10.85
C PHE A 316 1.17 28.97 9.49
N VAL A 317 1.10 27.66 9.44
CA VAL A 317 1.05 26.89 8.20
C VAL A 317 -0.23 26.07 8.20
N VAL A 318 -1.03 26.24 7.15
CA VAL A 318 -2.27 25.51 6.94
C VAL A 318 -2.01 24.37 5.98
N PHE A 319 -2.26 23.14 6.42
CA PHE A 319 -2.12 21.94 5.61
C PHE A 319 -3.50 21.42 5.22
N TYR A 320 -3.70 21.13 3.94
CA TYR A 320 -4.93 20.53 3.44
C TYR A 320 -4.69 19.54 2.30
N LYS A 321 -5.54 18.51 2.22
CA LYS A 321 -5.57 17.55 1.11
C LYS A 321 -6.94 16.94 0.92
N GLU A 322 -7.20 16.37 -0.25
CA GLU A 322 -8.41 15.58 -0.51
C GLU A 322 -8.36 14.29 0.31
N ALA A 323 -9.43 14.03 1.05
CA ALA A 323 -9.52 12.90 1.97
C ALA A 323 -10.91 12.28 1.89
N PRO A 324 -11.13 11.31 0.97
CA PRO A 324 -12.41 10.61 0.86
C PRO A 324 -12.81 9.90 2.16
N TYR A 325 -11.82 9.44 2.92
CA TYR A 325 -11.97 8.74 4.20
C TYR A 325 -11.39 9.55 5.35
N GLN A 326 -11.92 9.36 6.56
CA GLN A 326 -11.51 10.10 7.77
C GLN A 326 -10.42 9.39 8.59
N ASN A 327 -9.48 8.72 7.92
CA ASN A 327 -8.40 7.94 8.52
C ASN A 327 -7.00 8.52 8.24
N VAL A 328 -6.96 9.79 7.82
CA VAL A 328 -5.72 10.47 7.45
C VAL A 328 -4.86 10.79 8.67
N THR A 329 -3.55 10.62 8.53
CA THR A 329 -2.55 11.09 9.48
C THR A 329 -1.74 12.27 8.91
N GLU A 330 -1.10 13.01 9.80
CA GLU A 330 -0.23 14.14 9.45
C GLU A 330 0.90 13.72 8.50
N PHE A 331 1.48 12.54 8.74
CA PHE A 331 2.68 12.06 8.04
C PHE A 331 2.38 11.18 6.83
N ASP A 332 1.09 11.00 6.49
CA ASP A 332 0.66 10.19 5.35
C ASP A 332 1.32 10.67 4.05
N GLY A 333 2.16 9.80 3.46
CA GLY A 333 2.85 10.11 2.20
C GLY A 333 3.69 11.38 2.31
N GLN A 334 4.34 11.61 3.45
CA GLN A 334 5.28 12.71 3.65
C GLN A 334 6.70 12.15 3.74
N ASP A 335 7.58 12.69 2.91
CA ASP A 335 9.01 12.46 2.96
C ASP A 335 9.77 13.79 2.93
N ALA A 336 10.97 13.79 3.52
CA ALA A 336 11.74 15.03 3.67
C ALA A 336 12.15 15.67 2.33
N CYS A 337 12.07 14.90 1.24
CA CYS A 337 12.42 15.32 -0.12
C CYS A 337 11.27 16.01 -0.88
N GLY A 338 10.09 16.18 -0.26
CA GLY A 338 9.04 17.07 -0.76
C GLY A 338 7.95 16.45 -1.63
N SER A 339 7.88 15.12 -1.76
CA SER A 339 6.70 14.44 -2.30
C SER A 339 5.61 14.36 -1.21
N ASN A 340 5.01 15.49 -0.88
CA ASN A 340 3.99 15.57 0.15
C ASN A 340 2.60 15.36 -0.46
N SER A 341 1.80 14.46 0.13
CA SER A 341 0.36 14.37 -0.17
C SER A 341 -0.44 15.61 0.29
N TRP A 342 0.16 16.45 1.13
CA TRP A 342 -0.42 17.66 1.69
C TRP A 342 -0.02 18.91 0.90
N THR A 343 -1.00 19.78 0.65
CA THR A 343 -0.76 21.16 0.20
C THR A 343 -0.63 22.06 1.43
N SER A 344 0.41 22.89 1.47
CA SER A 344 0.68 23.82 2.58
C SER A 344 0.60 25.28 2.14
N VAL A 345 0.05 26.13 3.01
CA VAL A 345 -0.04 27.58 2.80
C VAL A 345 0.41 28.30 4.07
N ASP A 346 1.40 29.17 3.93
CA ASP A 346 1.87 30.03 5.00
C ASP A 346 0.90 31.19 5.25
N VAL A 347 0.68 31.50 6.53
CA VAL A 347 -0.23 32.54 7.00
C VAL A 347 0.50 33.39 8.02
N ASP A 348 0.66 34.67 7.69
CA ASP A 348 1.32 35.64 8.57
C ASP A 348 0.56 35.80 9.89
N PRO A 349 1.27 36.06 11.00
CA PRO A 349 0.64 36.35 12.28
C PRO A 349 -0.17 37.67 12.18
N PRO A 350 -1.28 37.80 12.94
CA PRO A 350 -2.08 39.02 12.93
C PRO A 350 -1.23 40.25 13.33
N PRO A 351 -1.41 41.40 12.65
CA PRO A 351 -0.62 42.60 12.96
C PRO A 351 -0.90 43.08 14.39
N LEU A 352 0.17 43.48 15.07
CA LEU A 352 0.09 44.14 16.38
C LEU A 352 -0.52 45.54 16.19
N LYS A 353 -1.50 45.93 17.02
CA LYS A 353 -1.99 47.32 16.99
C LYS A 353 -0.96 48.22 17.67
N GLY A 354 -0.26 49.02 16.88
CA GLY A 354 0.58 50.11 17.37
C GLY A 354 -0.18 51.44 17.35
N ASN A 355 -0.53 51.96 18.52
CA ASN A 355 -0.52 53.40 18.78
C ASN A 355 -0.51 53.65 20.29
N GLY A 356 0.66 54.05 20.81
CA GLY A 356 0.84 54.59 22.16
C GLY A 356 0.86 53.56 23.30
N GLY A 357 2.03 52.99 23.58
CA GLY A 357 2.40 52.46 24.92
C GLY A 357 1.66 51.22 25.45
N GLY A 358 0.64 50.70 24.76
CA GLY A 358 -0.07 49.48 25.13
C GLY A 358 -0.05 48.46 24.00
N ASN A 359 0.74 47.41 24.16
CA ASN A 359 0.89 46.27 23.27
C ASN A 359 -0.37 45.38 23.35
N SER A 360 -1.44 45.82 22.69
CA SER A 360 -2.68 45.05 22.53
C SER A 360 -2.77 44.48 21.12
N TRP A 361 -2.97 43.16 21.01
CA TRP A 361 -3.19 42.49 19.74
C TRP A 361 -4.48 43.00 19.08
N GLY A 362 -4.49 43.18 17.75
CA GLY A 362 -5.74 43.44 17.04
C GLY A 362 -6.74 42.32 17.29
N SER A 363 -8.03 42.64 17.49
CA SER A 363 -9.12 41.69 17.76
C SER A 363 -9.41 40.69 16.62
N SER A 364 -8.57 40.62 15.59
CA SER A 364 -8.75 39.70 14.46
C SER A 364 -8.05 38.38 14.75
N SER A 365 -8.84 37.32 14.88
CA SER A 365 -8.34 35.94 14.83
C SER A 365 -7.62 35.66 13.50
N PRO A 366 -6.51 34.90 13.52
CA PRO A 366 -5.84 34.45 12.30
C PRO A 366 -6.78 33.58 11.46
N GLY A 367 -6.60 33.61 10.14
CA GLY A 367 -7.43 32.86 9.22
C GLY A 367 -6.97 32.93 7.77
N ILE A 368 -7.50 32.03 6.94
CA ILE A 368 -7.19 31.92 5.52
C ILE A 368 -8.45 31.58 4.72
N LEU A 369 -8.49 32.00 3.45
CA LEU A 369 -9.49 31.58 2.48
C LEU A 369 -8.82 30.66 1.45
N LEU A 370 -9.05 29.35 1.57
CA LEU A 370 -8.64 28.35 0.58
C LEU A 370 -9.53 28.49 -0.65
N ARG A 371 -8.95 28.41 -1.85
CA ARG A 371 -9.63 28.63 -3.14
C ARG A 371 -9.27 27.53 -4.13
N GLY A 372 -10.10 27.34 -5.15
CA GLY A 372 -9.85 26.37 -6.23
C GLY A 372 -10.07 24.92 -5.80
N LEU A 373 -10.93 24.70 -4.79
CA LEU A 373 -11.28 23.38 -4.30
C LEU A 373 -12.33 22.72 -5.21
N GLN A 374 -12.34 21.39 -5.24
CA GLN A 374 -13.34 20.63 -5.98
C GLN A 374 -14.71 20.69 -5.27
N PRO A 375 -15.83 20.86 -5.99
CA PRO A 375 -17.17 20.79 -5.41
C PRO A 375 -17.50 19.41 -4.86
N TRP A 376 -18.27 19.37 -3.78
CA TRP A 376 -18.69 18.13 -3.11
C TRP A 376 -17.53 17.19 -2.72
N THR A 377 -16.37 17.75 -2.45
CA THR A 377 -15.15 16.99 -2.10
C THR A 377 -14.82 17.18 -0.63
N GLN A 378 -14.46 16.09 0.03
CA GLN A 378 -14.03 16.11 1.43
C GLN A 378 -12.53 16.38 1.53
N TYR A 379 -12.17 17.38 2.33
CA TYR A 379 -10.80 17.78 2.61
C TYR A 379 -10.46 17.51 4.08
N ALA A 380 -9.28 16.94 4.32
CA ALA A 380 -8.64 16.93 5.63
C ALA A 380 -7.83 18.21 5.79
N ILE A 381 -7.94 18.90 6.92
CA ILE A 381 -7.28 20.19 7.17
C ILE A 381 -6.77 20.27 8.60
N PHE A 382 -5.55 20.79 8.79
CA PHE A 382 -5.04 21.19 10.10
C PHE A 382 -4.09 22.39 9.99
N VAL A 383 -3.81 23.02 11.12
CA VAL A 383 -2.97 24.22 11.22
C VAL A 383 -1.87 23.98 12.23
N LYS A 384 -0.64 24.40 11.90
CA LYS A 384 0.49 24.45 12.83
C LYS A 384 0.97 25.88 13.02
N ALA A 385 1.40 26.24 14.22
CA ALA A 385 2.13 27.46 14.49
C ALA A 385 3.62 27.21 14.24
N PHE A 386 4.27 28.09 13.48
CA PHE A 386 5.70 28.06 13.24
C PHE A 386 6.40 29.01 14.21
N VAL A 387 7.25 28.46 15.08
CA VAL A 387 7.87 29.19 16.19
C VAL A 387 9.39 29.10 16.13
N LEU A 388 10.08 30.17 16.52
CA LEU A 388 11.53 30.15 16.73
C LEU A 388 11.85 29.35 18.00
N THR A 389 12.74 28.38 17.86
CA THR A 389 13.35 27.67 18.97
C THR A 389 14.51 28.51 19.51
N SER A 390 14.25 29.35 20.52
CA SER A 390 15.32 30.05 21.23
C SER A 390 16.10 29.08 22.13
N SER A 391 17.42 29.18 22.10
CA SER A 391 18.38 28.28 22.78
C SER A 391 18.43 28.39 24.31
N ASP A 392 17.55 29.16 24.96
CA ASP A 392 17.59 29.33 26.40
C ASP A 392 16.96 28.13 27.13
N GLU A 393 17.84 27.35 27.75
CA GLU A 393 17.57 26.20 28.61
C GLU A 393 16.43 26.52 29.61
N GLY A 394 15.24 25.96 29.36
CA GLY A 394 14.13 25.96 30.32
C GLY A 394 12.87 26.75 29.91
N ARG A 395 12.88 27.49 28.80
CA ARG A 395 11.66 28.08 28.19
C ARG A 395 11.42 27.48 26.82
N GLY A 396 11.06 26.19 26.77
CA GLY A 396 10.62 25.58 25.52
C GLY A 396 9.41 26.33 24.97
N ASN A 397 9.58 27.05 23.86
CA ASN A 397 8.46 27.52 23.06
C ASN A 397 7.79 26.27 22.48
N ASN A 398 6.82 25.77 23.22
CA ASN A 398 6.05 24.62 22.79
C ASN A 398 5.31 24.99 21.52
N GLY A 399 5.37 24.16 20.48
CA GLY A 399 4.58 24.40 19.27
C GLY A 399 3.07 24.39 19.58
N ALA A 400 2.28 24.86 18.63
CA ALA A 400 0.83 24.70 18.68
C ALA A 400 0.30 24.11 17.38
N LYS A 401 -0.64 23.16 17.50
CA LYS A 401 -1.23 22.45 16.36
C LYS A 401 -2.73 22.24 16.56
N SER A 402 -3.52 22.33 15.51
CA SER A 402 -4.93 21.93 15.56
C SER A 402 -5.11 20.42 15.35
N LYS A 403 -6.22 19.87 15.81
CA LYS A 403 -6.65 18.55 15.32
C LYS A 403 -6.92 18.61 13.81
N ILE A 404 -6.80 17.47 13.14
CA ILE A 404 -7.26 17.31 11.75
C ILE A 404 -8.79 17.37 11.75
N ILE A 405 -9.35 18.30 10.98
CA ILE A 405 -10.79 18.40 10.73
C ILE A 405 -11.10 17.96 9.31
N TYR A 406 -12.28 17.39 9.11
CA TYR A 406 -12.76 16.98 7.79
C TYR A 406 -13.93 17.86 7.37
N LEU A 407 -13.76 18.56 6.25
CA LEU A 407 -14.74 19.49 5.72
C LEU A 407 -15.11 19.11 4.29
N ARG A 408 -16.40 19.10 3.96
CA ARG A 408 -16.88 18.85 2.60
C ARG A 408 -17.36 20.15 1.97
N THR A 409 -16.84 20.48 0.80
CA THR A 409 -17.30 21.65 0.02
C THR A 409 -18.75 21.45 -0.43
N ASN A 410 -19.45 22.55 -0.68
CA ASN A 410 -20.85 22.48 -1.10
C ASN A 410 -20.98 21.85 -2.50
N ALA A 411 -22.15 21.28 -2.78
CA ALA A 411 -22.47 20.79 -4.11
C ALA A 411 -22.51 21.94 -5.13
N SER A 412 -22.23 21.62 -6.39
CA SER A 412 -22.34 22.53 -7.53
C SER A 412 -23.07 21.86 -8.68
N THR A 413 -23.21 22.57 -9.79
CA THR A 413 -23.84 22.04 -11.00
C THR A 413 -23.03 20.84 -11.52
N PRO A 414 -23.65 19.65 -11.73
CA PRO A 414 -22.97 18.50 -12.32
C PRO A 414 -22.48 18.78 -13.74
N SER A 415 -21.43 18.08 -14.18
CA SER A 415 -21.04 18.09 -15.58
C SER A 415 -22.06 17.37 -16.49
N THR A 416 -21.88 17.44 -17.80
CA THR A 416 -22.75 16.72 -18.74
C THR A 416 -22.64 15.19 -18.56
N PRO A 417 -23.74 14.43 -18.76
CA PRO A 417 -23.69 12.97 -18.85
C PRO A 417 -22.74 12.52 -19.96
N GLN A 418 -22.09 11.39 -19.75
CA GLN A 418 -21.10 10.85 -20.69
C GLN A 418 -21.71 9.75 -21.56
N ASP A 419 -21.15 9.52 -22.74
CA ASP A 419 -21.49 8.39 -23.61
C ASP A 419 -22.99 8.19 -23.83
N VAL A 420 -23.71 9.27 -24.15
CA VAL A 420 -25.15 9.21 -24.47
C VAL A 420 -25.33 8.43 -25.76
N PHE A 421 -25.98 7.27 -25.68
CA PHE A 421 -26.29 6.43 -26.82
C PHE A 421 -27.78 6.13 -26.92
N SER A 422 -28.27 6.05 -28.15
CA SER A 422 -29.67 5.73 -28.43
C SER A 422 -29.80 4.63 -29.48
N VAL A 423 -30.72 3.70 -29.25
CA VAL A 423 -31.05 2.60 -30.18
C VAL A 423 -32.56 2.45 -30.23
N SER A 424 -33.10 2.14 -31.41
CA SER A 424 -34.52 1.79 -31.56
C SER A 424 -34.65 0.27 -31.74
N ASN A 425 -35.43 -0.36 -30.89
CA ASN A 425 -35.78 -1.79 -30.99
C ASN A 425 -37.19 -2.02 -31.59
N SER A 426 -37.95 -0.94 -31.80
CA SER A 426 -39.31 -0.93 -32.34
C SER A 426 -39.60 0.44 -32.94
N SER A 427 -40.48 0.50 -33.94
CA SER A 427 -40.88 1.73 -34.62
C SER A 427 -41.44 2.82 -33.69
N SER A 428 -41.84 2.47 -32.46
CA SER A 428 -42.40 3.38 -31.46
C SER A 428 -41.57 3.48 -30.17
N GLN A 429 -40.35 2.95 -30.14
CA GLN A 429 -39.51 2.93 -28.93
C GLN A 429 -38.08 3.38 -29.23
N LEU A 430 -37.57 4.23 -28.34
CA LEU A 430 -36.17 4.64 -28.28
C LEU A 430 -35.60 4.26 -26.91
N LEU A 431 -34.62 3.37 -26.92
CA LEU A 431 -33.82 3.06 -25.75
C LEU A 431 -32.64 4.03 -25.70
N VAL A 432 -32.60 4.88 -24.68
CA VAL A 432 -31.51 5.83 -24.44
C VAL A 432 -30.78 5.43 -23.18
N LYS A 433 -29.45 5.40 -23.23
CA LYS A 433 -28.57 5.06 -22.12
C LYS A 433 -27.37 6.00 -22.11
N TRP A 434 -26.79 6.23 -20.94
CA TRP A 434 -25.65 7.11 -20.75
C TRP A 434 -24.84 6.65 -19.54
N ARG A 435 -23.62 7.16 -19.42
CA ARG A 435 -22.79 7.06 -18.22
C ARG A 435 -22.95 8.30 -17.34
N PRO A 436 -22.71 8.18 -16.01
CA PRO A 436 -22.74 9.32 -15.11
C PRO A 436 -21.80 10.46 -15.54
N PRO A 437 -22.08 11.71 -15.13
CA PRO A 437 -21.17 12.84 -15.32
C PRO A 437 -19.76 12.55 -14.80
N ALA A 438 -18.74 13.06 -15.49
CA ALA A 438 -17.35 12.96 -15.04
C ALA A 438 -17.13 13.67 -13.69
N PHE A 439 -17.81 14.81 -13.50
CA PHE A 439 -17.81 15.57 -12.26
C PHE A 439 -19.25 15.73 -11.77
N PRO A 440 -19.76 14.79 -10.96
CA PRO A 440 -21.12 14.86 -10.42
C PRO A 440 -21.34 16.09 -9.53
N ASN A 441 -20.29 16.62 -8.90
CA ASN A 441 -20.32 17.79 -8.02
C ASN A 441 -21.40 17.72 -6.93
N GLY A 442 -21.81 16.52 -6.54
CA GLY A 442 -22.97 16.26 -5.70
C GLY A 442 -23.45 14.82 -5.82
N ASN A 443 -24.41 14.45 -4.97
CA ASN A 443 -25.15 13.21 -5.17
C ASN A 443 -26.19 13.41 -6.28
N VAL A 444 -26.13 12.61 -7.35
CA VAL A 444 -27.05 12.74 -8.48
C VAL A 444 -28.41 12.19 -8.09
N THR A 445 -29.44 13.06 -8.07
CA THR A 445 -30.80 12.69 -7.65
C THR A 445 -31.65 12.14 -8.78
N SER A 446 -31.55 12.74 -9.96
CA SER A 446 -32.34 12.36 -11.15
C SER A 446 -31.70 12.91 -12.43
N TYR A 447 -32.13 12.38 -13.57
CA TYR A 447 -31.78 12.90 -14.89
C TYR A 447 -33.06 13.43 -15.55
N VAL A 448 -32.97 14.61 -16.17
CA VAL A 448 -34.07 15.19 -16.94
C VAL A 448 -33.83 14.86 -18.41
N VAL A 449 -34.63 13.95 -18.96
CA VAL A 449 -34.55 13.54 -20.36
C VAL A 449 -35.62 14.25 -21.16
N ARG A 450 -35.23 14.87 -22.28
CA ARG A 450 -36.14 15.54 -23.20
C ARG A 450 -35.90 15.00 -24.61
N TRP A 451 -36.98 14.78 -25.35
CA TRP A 451 -36.92 14.41 -26.76
C TRP A 451 -37.78 15.37 -27.57
N GLN A 452 -37.40 15.58 -28.82
CA GLN A 452 -38.13 16.42 -29.77
C GLN A 452 -38.02 15.80 -31.15
N GLN A 453 -39.17 15.65 -31.83
CA GLN A 453 -39.19 15.22 -33.23
C GLN A 453 -38.51 16.29 -34.08
N GLN A 454 -37.47 15.89 -34.80
CA GLN A 454 -36.83 16.73 -35.81
C GLN A 454 -37.63 16.64 -37.12
N ALA A 455 -37.71 17.74 -37.86
CA ALA A 455 -38.31 17.74 -39.18
C ALA A 455 -37.47 16.85 -40.12
N GLU A 456 -38.13 16.22 -41.09
CA GLU A 456 -37.42 15.57 -42.19
C GLU A 456 -36.64 16.61 -42.98
N ASN A 457 -35.50 16.20 -43.55
CA ASN A 457 -34.68 17.11 -44.35
C ASN A 457 -35.48 17.54 -45.59
N THR A 458 -35.67 18.85 -45.77
CA THR A 458 -36.44 19.41 -46.89
C THR A 458 -35.87 19.02 -48.25
N GLU A 459 -34.55 18.85 -48.33
CA GLU A 459 -33.86 18.40 -49.55
C GLU A 459 -34.36 17.03 -50.04
N LEU A 460 -34.84 16.15 -49.16
CA LEU A 460 -35.41 14.85 -49.54
C LEU A 460 -36.61 14.99 -50.48
N TYR A 461 -37.35 16.09 -50.39
CA TYR A 461 -38.52 16.36 -51.23
C TYR A 461 -38.15 16.96 -52.59
N GLU A 462 -36.88 17.32 -52.80
CA GLU A 462 -36.39 17.98 -54.02
C GLU A 462 -35.72 16.99 -55.00
N PHE A 463 -35.40 15.77 -54.57
CA PHE A 463 -34.71 14.77 -55.39
C PHE A 463 -35.67 13.83 -56.15
N ASP A 464 -35.35 13.55 -57.41
CA ASP A 464 -35.96 12.45 -58.18
C ASP A 464 -35.16 11.15 -57.99
N TYR A 465 -35.69 10.27 -57.15
CA TYR A 465 -35.05 8.99 -56.81
C TYR A 465 -35.19 7.90 -57.90
N CYS A 466 -35.90 8.17 -59.00
CA CYS A 466 -35.92 7.28 -60.16
C CYS A 466 -34.68 7.43 -61.05
N LEU A 467 -33.93 8.52 -60.89
CA LEU A 467 -32.62 8.69 -61.51
C LEU A 467 -31.57 7.89 -60.70
N PRO A 468 -30.69 7.10 -61.34
CA PRO A 468 -29.69 6.33 -60.62
C PRO A 468 -28.71 7.25 -59.88
N GLY A 469 -28.93 7.40 -58.57
CA GLY A 469 -28.05 8.11 -57.66
C GLY A 469 -26.85 7.24 -57.30
N THR A 470 -25.66 7.66 -57.70
CA THR A 470 -24.40 7.19 -57.13
C THR A 470 -24.42 7.44 -55.62
N CYS A 471 -24.40 6.39 -54.80
CA CYS A 471 -23.98 6.50 -53.40
C CYS A 471 -22.51 6.98 -53.37
N GLY A 472 -22.29 8.28 -53.41
CA GLY A 472 -20.95 8.84 -53.51
C GLY A 472 -20.91 10.35 -53.30
N GLY A 473 -20.54 10.74 -52.08
CA GLY A 473 -19.84 12.00 -51.81
C GLY A 473 -20.69 13.26 -51.71
N VAL A 474 -21.28 13.51 -50.54
CA VAL A 474 -21.47 14.90 -50.11
C VAL A 474 -20.09 15.42 -49.70
N GLY A 475 -19.74 16.58 -50.25
CA GLY A 475 -18.40 17.13 -50.30
C GLY A 475 -17.72 17.30 -48.94
N ALA A 476 -16.40 17.20 -49.00
CA ALA A 476 -15.50 17.67 -47.96
C ALA A 476 -15.87 19.11 -47.56
N PHE A 477 -16.11 19.32 -46.27
CA PHE A 477 -16.06 20.65 -45.68
C PHE A 477 -14.67 21.26 -45.97
N PRO A 478 -14.57 22.52 -46.46
CA PRO A 478 -13.29 23.20 -46.47
C PRO A 478 -12.87 23.49 -45.01
N PRO A 479 -11.57 23.45 -44.69
CA PRO A 479 -11.10 23.77 -43.34
C PRO A 479 -11.35 25.26 -43.03
N PRO A 480 -11.52 25.63 -41.75
CA PRO A 480 -11.75 27.01 -41.36
C PRO A 480 -10.49 27.84 -41.63
N GLY A 481 -10.70 29.03 -42.20
CA GLY A 481 -9.69 30.10 -42.26
C GLY A 481 -9.66 30.92 -40.97
#